data_AF-A0A1I1UMW6-F1
#
_entry.id   AF-A0A1I1UMW6-F1
#
_cell.length_a   1.000
_cell.length_b   1.000
_cell.length_c   1.000
_cell.angle_alpha   90.00
_cell.angle_beta   90.00
_cell.angle_gamma   90.00
#
_symmetry.space_group_name_H-M   'P 1'
#
loop_
_entity.id
_entity.type
_entity.pdbx_description
1 polymer ?
#
loop_
_entity_poly.entity_id
_entity_poly.type
_entity_poly.pdbx_seq_one_letter_code
_entity_poly.pdbx_strand_id
1 'polypeptide(L)'
;MHPTSLRPPLLNACILAAALATAAAPVHGQVAPSAEPVPGMWAFEGELTGQPGRSLQIDTQLGRGMVVSYLGYRADGSALFLQASGYRAAGDNGFTGELREFRNGPVIGGGAGSGEVAGSAGPLRLAFDTPTSGTVTLPGDAPRRIVRFAYGEQRLSRVTSFEQDMQLTVHSTAVRPETAMYKMRFANGTFQLSQTSTDSGSLCTYTGPYRLQSESIASEGTRICTNASGTQQRSTYQSGQFRFDNENFLSGSVRIDGRDVFFTGPCKAWAQLGNSPIAPCSLAWYGAEALQPGMWSFDGELDGRPGRSLQIDRLDNSGMLVLSYLGYRNDGSSVFLQGATYFGGSLRINTYSFPLKEFRGGPVIGGPVTPGEEAATVGDIQLAFDSPTSGTITLPGEAPRRISRYRYEDHTVRFDKAFEGYGYPLAQAPGNPISIDLVARAGVFRMDSYETPTYRRCQYRGTYQWTGEGLATEGTRSCAVSGSTTTTGYSGRLAVDENGLLRARMTEDGGRSPVLITAGCSNDRLCTREELQRPR
;
A
#
# COMPACT_ATOMS: atom_id res chain seq x y z
N MET A 1 -34.70 57.52 28.76
CA MET A 1 -34.32 58.27 27.54
C MET A 1 -34.72 57.41 26.33
N HIS A 2 -35.81 57.84 25.68
CA HIS A 2 -36.37 57.65 24.32
C HIS A 2 -35.78 56.65 23.27
N PRO A 3 -36.57 56.20 22.25
CA PRO A 3 -37.85 55.43 22.26
C PRO A 3 -37.86 54.31 21.16
N THR A 4 -38.77 53.31 21.11
CA THR A 4 -40.04 53.23 20.30
C THR A 4 -40.42 51.73 20.21
N SER A 5 -41.62 51.21 20.58
CA SER A 5 -43.01 51.42 20.11
C SER A 5 -43.21 51.06 18.61
N LEU A 6 -43.81 49.90 18.25
CA LEU A 6 -45.26 49.62 18.06
C LEU A 6 -45.95 50.59 17.06
N ARG A 7 -46.78 50.22 16.06
CA ARG A 7 -47.25 48.97 15.40
C ARG A 7 -48.05 49.40 14.10
N PRO A 8 -48.88 48.58 13.40
CA PRO A 8 -48.97 48.38 11.92
C PRO A 8 -50.15 49.14 11.21
N PRO A 9 -50.58 48.79 9.96
CA PRO A 9 -51.58 47.72 9.80
C PRO A 9 -51.49 46.84 8.53
N LEU A 10 -52.26 45.76 8.64
CA LEU A 10 -52.60 44.70 7.68
C LEU A 10 -53.24 45.20 6.38
N LEU A 11 -53.03 44.48 5.27
CA LEU A 11 -54.14 44.07 4.39
C LEU A 11 -53.78 42.88 3.49
N ASN A 12 -54.76 41.97 3.39
CA ASN A 12 -54.79 40.67 2.72
C ASN A 12 -54.75 40.76 1.18
N ALA A 13 -54.15 39.72 0.54
CA ALA A 13 -54.66 38.95 -0.62
C ALA A 13 -53.45 38.30 -1.35
N CYS A 14 -53.18 37.00 -1.15
CA CYS A 14 -53.64 35.90 -2.00
C CYS A 14 -53.31 35.98 -3.50
N ILE A 15 -52.39 35.07 -3.90
CA ILE A 15 -52.30 34.30 -5.16
C ILE A 15 -51.68 35.01 -6.37
N LEU A 16 -50.45 34.60 -6.72
CA LEU A 16 -50.22 33.82 -7.94
C LEU A 16 -48.89 33.06 -7.87
N ALA A 17 -48.98 31.76 -8.14
CA ALA A 17 -47.87 30.83 -8.22
C ALA A 17 -47.03 31.07 -9.49
N ALA A 18 -45.71 30.95 -9.36
CA ALA A 18 -44.84 30.57 -10.46
C ALA A 18 -43.88 29.49 -9.94
N ALA A 19 -44.22 28.25 -10.25
CA ALA A 19 -43.39 27.08 -9.97
C ALA A 19 -42.14 27.14 -10.86
N LEU A 20 -40.99 27.48 -10.28
CA LEU A 20 -39.70 27.12 -10.85
C LEU A 20 -39.36 25.71 -10.36
N ALA A 21 -39.72 24.72 -11.16
CA ALA A 21 -39.17 23.39 -11.05
C ALA A 21 -37.68 23.45 -11.39
N THR A 22 -36.83 23.73 -10.39
CA THR A 22 -35.44 23.31 -10.45
C THR A 22 -35.44 21.79 -10.39
N ALA A 23 -35.34 21.14 -11.54
CA ALA A 23 -35.00 19.74 -11.62
C ALA A 23 -33.69 19.55 -10.86
N ALA A 24 -33.77 18.99 -9.65
CA ALA A 24 -32.61 18.44 -8.98
C ALA A 24 -32.08 17.34 -9.90
N ALA A 25 -31.01 17.63 -10.63
CA ALA A 25 -30.25 16.58 -11.28
C ALA A 25 -29.88 15.57 -10.20
N PRO A 26 -30.14 14.26 -10.39
CA PRO A 26 -29.71 13.28 -9.42
C PRO A 26 -28.20 13.41 -9.31
N VAL A 27 -27.74 13.77 -8.10
CA VAL A 27 -26.36 13.54 -7.69
C VAL A 27 -26.18 12.05 -7.83
N HIS A 28 -25.62 11.63 -8.97
CA HIS A 28 -25.12 10.28 -9.12
C HIS A 28 -24.12 10.14 -8.00
N GLY A 29 -24.46 9.31 -6.99
CA GLY A 29 -23.53 8.91 -5.96
C GLY A 29 -22.31 8.36 -6.68
N GLN A 30 -21.26 9.17 -6.76
CA GLN A 30 -19.98 8.73 -7.25
C GLN A 30 -19.53 7.72 -6.22
N VAL A 31 -19.66 6.44 -6.56
CA VAL A 31 -18.85 5.40 -5.92
C VAL A 31 -17.43 5.82 -6.27
N ALA A 32 -16.77 6.48 -5.31
CA ALA A 32 -15.34 6.75 -5.38
C ALA A 32 -14.65 5.42 -5.74
N PRO A 33 -13.55 5.45 -6.52
CA PRO A 33 -12.75 4.24 -6.70
C PRO A 33 -12.51 3.57 -5.33
N SER A 34 -12.37 2.24 -5.30
CA SER A 34 -11.99 1.52 -4.08
C SER A 34 -10.74 2.20 -3.51
N ALA A 35 -10.91 3.04 -2.48
CA ALA A 35 -9.88 3.90 -1.93
C ALA A 35 -9.16 3.07 -0.86
N GLU A 36 -8.56 1.97 -1.32
CA GLU A 36 -7.85 1.05 -0.46
C GLU A 36 -6.69 1.81 0.19
N PRO A 37 -6.72 2.04 1.52
CA PRO A 37 -5.71 2.85 2.16
C PRO A 37 -4.38 2.11 2.14
N VAL A 38 -3.30 2.84 1.85
CA VAL A 38 -1.97 2.25 1.92
C VAL A 38 -1.56 2.04 3.39
N PRO A 39 -0.92 0.92 3.73
CA PRO A 39 -0.41 0.69 5.07
C PRO A 39 0.69 1.70 5.45
N GLY A 40 0.81 1.95 6.76
CA GLY A 40 1.85 2.79 7.35
C GLY A 40 1.31 3.86 8.30
N MET A 41 2.10 4.91 8.53
CA MET A 41 1.76 6.01 9.43
C MET A 41 0.92 7.08 8.72
N TRP A 42 -0.08 7.59 9.42
CA TRP A 42 -1.03 8.59 8.97
C TRP A 42 -1.09 9.73 9.99
N ALA A 43 -1.09 10.95 9.49
CA ALA A 43 -1.10 12.17 10.28
C ALA A 43 -2.44 12.88 10.18
N PHE A 44 -2.78 13.62 11.24
CA PHE A 44 -3.90 14.55 11.24
C PHE A 44 -3.50 15.83 10.49
N GLU A 45 -4.27 16.21 9.48
CA GLU A 45 -3.99 17.43 8.72
C GLU A 45 -4.11 18.65 9.65
N GLY A 46 -3.15 19.58 9.54
CA GLY A 46 -3.05 20.73 10.44
C GLY A 46 -2.32 20.46 11.77
N GLU A 47 -2.00 19.20 12.10
CA GLU A 47 -1.20 18.83 13.29
C GLU A 47 0.28 18.53 12.95
N LEU A 48 0.67 18.65 11.67
CA LEU A 48 2.02 18.43 11.16
C LEU A 48 2.93 19.66 11.37
N THR A 49 3.41 19.86 12.60
CA THR A 49 4.25 21.02 12.98
C THR A 49 5.74 20.71 13.09
N GLY A 50 6.13 19.44 12.93
CA GLY A 50 7.48 18.94 13.22
C GLY A 50 7.73 18.66 14.70
N GLN A 51 6.77 18.96 15.57
CA GLN A 51 6.80 18.60 16.99
C GLN A 51 6.08 17.26 17.21
N PRO A 52 6.38 16.53 18.30
CA PRO A 52 5.63 15.33 18.66
C PRO A 52 4.13 15.59 18.73
N GLY A 53 3.34 14.63 18.27
CA GLY A 53 1.89 14.73 18.19
C GLY A 53 1.24 13.36 18.18
N ARG A 54 -0.05 13.32 17.88
CA ARG A 54 -0.79 12.06 17.71
C ARG A 54 -0.78 11.60 16.26
N SER A 55 -0.90 10.30 16.05
CA SER A 55 -0.96 9.70 14.72
C SER A 55 -1.82 8.44 14.71
N LEU A 56 -2.15 7.99 13.51
CA LEU A 56 -2.68 6.66 13.28
C LEU A 56 -1.62 5.83 12.58
N GLN A 57 -1.59 4.54 12.86
CA GLN A 57 -0.89 3.57 12.04
C GLN A 57 -1.91 2.56 11.54
N ILE A 58 -2.10 2.56 10.23
CA ILE A 58 -3.12 1.79 9.53
C ILE A 58 -2.42 0.63 8.85
N ASP A 59 -2.97 -0.56 9.01
CA ASP A 59 -2.47 -1.77 8.42
C ASP A 59 -3.58 -2.52 7.67
N THR A 60 -3.25 -3.04 6.49
CA THR A 60 -4.14 -3.80 5.56
C THR A 60 -3.35 -4.95 4.93
N GLN A 61 -3.99 -6.07 4.61
CA GLN A 61 -3.30 -7.27 4.06
C GLN A 61 -3.87 -7.77 2.72
N LEU A 62 -4.01 -6.88 1.74
CA LEU A 62 -4.62 -7.16 0.43
C LEU A 62 -6.06 -7.69 0.52
N GLY A 63 -6.71 -7.54 1.67
CA GLY A 63 -8.04 -8.05 1.96
C GLY A 63 -8.91 -7.00 2.65
N ARG A 64 -9.93 -7.47 3.37
CA ARG A 64 -10.90 -6.58 4.03
C ARG A 64 -10.51 -6.29 5.48
N GLY A 65 -9.62 -7.11 6.03
CA GLY A 65 -9.08 -6.93 7.36
C GLY A 65 -8.31 -5.62 7.46
N MET A 66 -8.49 -4.94 8.58
CA MET A 66 -7.77 -3.72 8.88
C MET A 66 -7.43 -3.70 10.36
N VAL A 67 -6.22 -3.23 10.67
CA VAL A 67 -5.83 -2.90 12.03
C VAL A 67 -5.41 -1.43 12.08
N VAL A 68 -5.94 -0.71 13.05
CA VAL A 68 -5.67 0.71 13.27
C VAL A 68 -5.15 0.88 14.67
N SER A 69 -3.91 1.35 14.80
CA SER A 69 -3.35 1.79 16.07
C SER A 69 -3.43 3.30 16.17
N TYR A 70 -4.00 3.82 17.24
CA TYR A 70 -3.90 5.23 17.61
C TYR A 70 -2.71 5.41 18.54
N LEU A 71 -1.80 6.33 18.19
CA LEU A 71 -0.68 6.73 19.03
C LEU A 71 -0.94 8.16 19.50
N GLY A 72 -1.03 8.37 20.81
CA GLY A 72 -1.34 9.69 21.36
C GLY A 72 -1.21 9.73 22.87
N TYR A 73 -1.95 10.63 23.52
CA TYR A 73 -1.70 10.99 24.92
C TYR A 73 -2.96 10.86 25.78
N ARG A 74 -2.76 10.48 27.04
CA ARG A 74 -3.78 10.51 28.09
C ARG A 74 -3.95 11.94 28.62
N ALA A 75 -5.01 12.17 29.38
CA ALA A 75 -5.27 13.46 30.04
C ALA A 75 -4.15 13.89 31.00
N ASP A 76 -3.41 12.94 31.58
CA ASP A 76 -2.24 13.21 32.42
C ASP A 76 -0.95 13.52 31.61
N GLY A 77 -1.04 13.51 30.29
CA GLY A 77 0.07 13.75 29.37
C GLY A 77 0.91 12.51 29.04
N SER A 78 0.67 11.35 29.66
CA SER A 78 1.42 10.13 29.36
C SER A 78 1.09 9.58 27.97
N ALA A 79 2.09 9.01 27.29
CA ALA A 79 1.89 8.30 26.03
C ALA A 79 1.03 7.05 26.22
N LEU A 80 0.12 6.79 25.29
CA LEU A 80 -0.64 5.55 25.18
C LEU A 80 -0.78 5.10 23.72
N PHE A 81 -1.02 3.81 23.55
CA PHE A 81 -1.59 3.31 22.31
C PHE A 81 -2.99 2.73 22.55
N LEU A 82 -3.85 2.85 21.55
CA LEU A 82 -5.12 2.15 21.44
C LEU A 82 -5.14 1.38 20.13
N GLN A 83 -5.93 0.32 20.03
CA GLN A 83 -6.03 -0.45 18.79
C GLN A 83 -7.48 -0.84 18.48
N ALA A 84 -7.84 -0.70 17.21
CA ALA A 84 -9.06 -1.24 16.63
C ALA A 84 -8.68 -2.23 15.52
N SER A 85 -9.43 -3.32 15.39
CA SER A 85 -9.28 -4.27 14.29
C SER A 85 -10.64 -4.82 13.87
N GLY A 86 -10.73 -5.26 12.62
CA GLY A 86 -11.95 -5.84 12.08
C GLY A 86 -11.94 -5.93 10.56
N TYR A 87 -13.09 -6.34 9.99
CA TYR A 87 -13.28 -6.41 8.55
C TYR A 87 -14.16 -5.25 8.07
N ARG A 88 -13.69 -4.54 7.04
CA ARG A 88 -14.50 -3.53 6.34
C ARG A 88 -15.64 -4.18 5.59
N ALA A 89 -16.74 -3.47 5.33
CA ALA A 89 -17.81 -3.98 4.49
C ALA A 89 -17.33 -4.19 3.04
N ALA A 90 -17.96 -5.10 2.30
CA ALA A 90 -17.54 -5.37 0.92
C ALA A 90 -17.81 -4.14 0.04
N GLY A 91 -16.79 -3.63 -0.64
CA GLY A 91 -16.90 -2.43 -1.48
C GLY A 91 -17.00 -1.11 -0.71
N ASP A 92 -16.79 -1.14 0.60
CA ASP A 92 -16.77 0.06 1.45
C ASP A 92 -15.36 0.64 1.54
N ASN A 93 -15.26 1.95 1.39
CA ASN A 93 -14.03 2.72 1.62
C ASN A 93 -13.93 3.18 3.08
N GLY A 94 -14.82 2.73 3.95
CA GLY A 94 -14.82 3.02 5.38
C GLY A 94 -14.37 1.85 6.25
N PHE A 95 -14.00 2.17 7.49
CA PHE A 95 -13.76 1.22 8.57
C PHE A 95 -14.39 1.75 9.86
N THR A 96 -15.07 0.88 10.60
CA THR A 96 -15.53 1.18 11.96
C THR A 96 -15.04 0.08 12.90
N GLY A 97 -14.42 0.48 14.01
CA GLY A 97 -13.92 -0.45 15.01
C GLY A 97 -13.82 0.20 16.39
N GLU A 98 -13.90 -0.61 17.43
CA GLU A 98 -13.73 -0.16 18.82
C GLU A 98 -12.25 0.07 19.12
N LEU A 99 -11.89 1.29 19.55
CA LEU A 99 -10.53 1.58 20.03
C LEU A 99 -10.35 1.05 21.45
N ARG A 100 -9.64 -0.07 21.57
CA ARG A 100 -9.38 -0.73 22.85
C ARG A 100 -8.06 -0.30 23.45
N GLU A 101 -8.06 -0.13 24.76
CA GLU A 101 -6.85 0.02 25.57
C GLU A 101 -6.45 -1.34 26.14
N PHE A 102 -5.15 -1.54 26.32
CA PHE A 102 -4.57 -2.76 26.86
C PHE A 102 -3.73 -2.44 28.09
N ARG A 103 -3.56 -3.43 28.98
CA ARG A 103 -2.69 -3.31 30.15
C ARG A 103 -2.02 -4.62 30.52
N ASN A 104 -1.04 -4.55 31.42
CA ASN A 104 -0.41 -5.69 32.09
C ASN A 104 0.28 -6.70 31.15
N GLY A 105 0.71 -6.28 29.95
CA GLY A 105 1.47 -7.15 29.05
C GLY A 105 2.98 -7.06 29.26
N PRO A 106 3.79 -7.71 28.39
CA PRO A 106 5.24 -7.73 28.54
C PRO A 106 5.85 -6.33 28.49
N VAL A 107 6.82 -6.07 29.38
CA VAL A 107 7.55 -4.80 29.46
C VAL A 107 8.97 -4.96 28.91
N ILE A 108 9.60 -3.86 28.50
CA ILE A 108 11.00 -3.91 28.03
C ILE A 108 11.91 -4.34 29.17
N GLY A 109 12.73 -5.38 28.94
CA GLY A 109 13.62 -5.97 29.95
C GLY A 109 12.91 -6.79 31.03
N GLY A 110 11.60 -6.98 30.91
CA GLY A 110 10.79 -7.78 31.83
C GLY A 110 10.64 -9.24 31.41
N GLY A 111 9.94 -10.00 32.25
CA GLY A 111 9.61 -11.40 31.98
C GLY A 111 8.53 -11.58 30.89
N ALA A 112 8.36 -12.82 30.43
CA ALA A 112 7.26 -13.19 29.55
C ALA A 112 5.90 -13.04 30.27
N GLY A 113 4.89 -12.60 29.53
CA GLY A 113 3.52 -12.44 30.03
C GLY A 113 2.56 -12.15 28.89
N SER A 114 1.27 -12.08 29.20
CA SER A 114 0.25 -11.62 28.26
C SER A 114 -0.52 -10.49 28.91
N GLY A 115 -0.81 -9.46 28.14
CA GLY A 115 -1.68 -8.38 28.57
C GLY A 115 -3.15 -8.77 28.51
N GLU A 116 -3.99 -7.80 28.85
CA GLU A 116 -5.44 -7.91 28.79
C GLU A 116 -6.06 -6.62 28.26
N VAL A 117 -7.30 -6.70 27.79
CA VAL A 117 -8.07 -5.51 27.43
C VAL A 117 -8.41 -4.75 28.71
N ALA A 118 -7.96 -3.51 28.81
CA ALA A 118 -8.22 -2.62 29.94
C ALA A 118 -9.58 -1.92 29.82
N GLY A 119 -10.00 -1.60 28.59
CA GLY A 119 -11.24 -0.86 28.33
C GLY A 119 -11.40 -0.51 26.85
N SER A 120 -12.44 0.27 26.55
CA SER A 120 -12.69 0.87 25.23
C SER A 120 -12.77 2.39 25.36
N ALA A 121 -12.08 3.11 24.49
CA ALA A 121 -12.27 4.55 24.31
C ALA A 121 -13.53 4.86 23.49
N GLY A 122 -14.13 3.85 22.82
CA GLY A 122 -15.30 3.97 21.97
C GLY A 122 -14.99 3.73 20.48
N PRO A 123 -15.98 3.93 19.59
CA PRO A 123 -15.82 3.63 18.17
C PRO A 123 -15.00 4.69 17.43
N LEU A 124 -14.00 4.23 16.68
CA LEU A 124 -13.33 4.97 15.61
C LEU A 124 -14.09 4.74 14.30
N ARG A 125 -14.24 5.80 13.50
CA ARG A 125 -14.74 5.71 12.12
C ARG A 125 -13.73 6.31 11.16
N LEU A 126 -13.35 5.56 10.14
CA LEU A 126 -12.52 6.00 9.02
C LEU A 126 -13.37 6.00 7.74
N ALA A 127 -13.11 6.98 6.88
CA ALA A 127 -13.64 7.03 5.53
C ALA A 127 -12.54 7.53 4.59
N PHE A 128 -12.12 6.71 3.62
CA PHE A 128 -11.09 7.05 2.66
C PHE A 128 -11.69 7.58 1.36
N ASP A 129 -11.12 8.65 0.85
CA ASP A 129 -11.43 9.22 -0.46
C ASP A 129 -10.28 8.96 -1.45
N THR A 130 -9.06 8.72 -0.97
CA THR A 130 -7.94 8.20 -1.77
C THR A 130 -7.14 7.17 -0.98
N PRO A 131 -6.26 6.38 -1.63
CA PRO A 131 -5.34 5.49 -0.90
C PRO A 131 -4.45 6.18 0.13
N THR A 132 -4.27 7.51 0.06
CA THR A 132 -3.34 8.29 0.88
C THR A 132 -4.02 9.41 1.67
N SER A 133 -5.35 9.52 1.62
CA SER A 133 -6.08 10.54 2.36
C SER A 133 -7.48 10.04 2.75
N GLY A 134 -8.01 10.59 3.83
CA GLY A 134 -9.30 10.19 4.38
C GLY A 134 -9.74 11.09 5.52
N THR A 135 -10.82 10.72 6.18
CA THR A 135 -11.32 11.39 7.37
C THR A 135 -11.44 10.36 8.50
N VAL A 136 -11.02 10.76 9.70
CA VAL A 136 -11.20 9.99 10.93
C VAL A 136 -12.15 10.71 11.87
N THR A 137 -13.06 9.97 12.50
CA THR A 137 -13.82 10.42 13.66
C THR A 137 -13.38 9.58 14.85
N LEU A 138 -12.67 10.21 15.80
CA LEU A 138 -12.31 9.58 17.06
C LEU A 138 -13.47 9.69 18.06
N PRO A 139 -13.52 8.84 19.10
CA PRO A 139 -14.57 8.93 20.12
C PRO A 139 -14.64 10.31 20.75
N GLY A 140 -15.81 10.96 20.67
CA GLY A 140 -16.02 12.29 21.25
C GLY A 140 -15.29 13.44 20.54
N ASP A 141 -14.62 13.20 19.41
CA ASP A 141 -13.98 14.24 18.59
C ASP A 141 -14.80 14.51 17.32
N ALA A 142 -14.63 15.70 16.74
CA ALA A 142 -15.20 16.00 15.43
C ALA A 142 -14.47 15.21 14.33
N PRO A 143 -15.08 14.98 13.15
CA PRO A 143 -14.38 14.41 12.01
C PRO A 143 -13.18 15.28 11.62
N ARG A 144 -12.00 14.65 11.47
CA ARG A 144 -10.74 15.30 11.11
C ARG A 144 -10.13 14.68 9.87
N ARG A 145 -9.51 15.52 9.04
CA ARG A 145 -8.79 15.06 7.86
C ARG A 145 -7.51 14.34 8.28
N ILE A 146 -7.23 13.21 7.63
CA ILE A 146 -5.99 12.47 7.78
C ILE A 146 -5.33 12.26 6.42
N VAL A 147 -4.01 12.20 6.43
CA VAL A 147 -3.18 11.98 5.25
C VAL A 147 -2.08 10.99 5.56
N ARG A 148 -1.67 10.20 4.57
CA ARG A 148 -0.51 9.31 4.67
C ARG A 148 0.71 10.16 5.01
N PHE A 149 1.36 9.87 6.13
CA PHE A 149 2.50 10.63 6.62
C PHE A 149 3.67 10.51 5.63
N ALA A 150 4.21 11.64 5.19
CA ALA A 150 5.34 11.71 4.29
C ALA A 150 6.58 12.21 5.04
N TYR A 151 7.71 11.52 4.90
CA TYR A 151 8.97 11.86 5.58
C TYR A 151 10.20 11.54 4.73
N GLY A 152 11.34 12.13 5.08
CA GLY A 152 12.58 12.01 4.31
C GLY A 152 12.59 12.82 3.01
N GLU A 153 13.67 12.69 2.23
CA GLU A 153 13.75 13.29 0.90
C GLU A 153 12.88 12.49 -0.07
N GLN A 154 11.63 12.90 -0.27
CA GLN A 154 10.72 12.31 -1.25
C GLN A 154 11.23 12.60 -2.66
N ARG A 155 12.03 11.69 -3.23
CA ARG A 155 12.80 11.96 -4.47
C ARG A 155 11.93 12.36 -5.65
N LEU A 156 10.71 11.81 -5.75
CA LEU A 156 9.72 12.21 -6.75
C LEU A 156 9.33 13.69 -6.64
N SER A 157 9.26 14.25 -5.43
CA SER A 157 8.91 15.66 -5.21
C SER A 157 9.96 16.65 -5.76
N ARG A 158 11.17 16.17 -6.09
CA ARG A 158 12.22 16.96 -6.74
C ARG A 158 12.22 16.86 -8.26
N VAL A 159 11.41 15.96 -8.83
CA VAL A 159 11.35 15.75 -10.27
C VAL A 159 10.47 16.84 -10.89
N THR A 160 11.11 17.86 -11.45
CA THR A 160 10.44 18.98 -12.14
C THR A 160 9.96 18.60 -13.55
N SER A 161 10.64 17.63 -14.16
CA SER A 161 10.23 17.01 -15.42
C SER A 161 10.67 15.55 -15.45
N PHE A 162 9.80 14.68 -15.94
CA PHE A 162 10.08 13.28 -16.21
C PHE A 162 9.57 12.95 -17.61
N GLU A 163 10.33 12.16 -18.35
CA GLU A 163 9.92 11.64 -19.64
C GLU A 163 10.61 10.30 -19.84
N GLN A 164 9.82 9.23 -19.99
CA GLN A 164 10.33 7.87 -20.00
C GLN A 164 9.52 6.93 -20.86
N ASP A 165 10.19 6.07 -21.61
CA ASP A 165 9.58 4.92 -22.26
C ASP A 165 9.43 3.76 -21.29
N MET A 166 8.24 3.18 -21.28
CA MET A 166 7.81 2.11 -20.37
C MET A 166 7.12 1.03 -21.18
N GLN A 167 7.24 -0.21 -20.75
CA GLN A 167 6.41 -1.28 -21.27
C GLN A 167 5.38 -1.62 -20.21
N LEU A 168 4.11 -1.31 -20.46
CA LEU A 168 3.05 -1.54 -19.49
C LEU A 168 2.06 -2.57 -20.04
N THR A 169 1.75 -3.54 -19.20
CA THR A 169 0.61 -4.43 -19.34
C THR A 169 -0.61 -3.76 -18.71
N VAL A 170 -1.71 -3.74 -19.43
CA VAL A 170 -2.98 -3.19 -18.99
C VAL A 170 -3.89 -4.34 -18.59
N HIS A 171 -4.32 -4.40 -17.34
CA HIS A 171 -5.25 -5.40 -16.82
C HIS A 171 -6.61 -4.78 -16.51
N SER A 172 -7.69 -5.52 -16.80
CA SER A 172 -9.06 -5.14 -16.42
C SER A 172 -9.91 -6.38 -16.22
N THR A 173 -11.06 -6.24 -15.56
CA THR A 173 -12.06 -7.32 -15.43
C THR A 173 -12.85 -7.55 -16.73
N ALA A 174 -12.80 -6.61 -17.67
CA ALA A 174 -13.63 -6.63 -18.89
C ALA A 174 -12.84 -6.76 -20.20
N VAL A 175 -11.51 -6.71 -20.16
CA VAL A 175 -10.66 -6.63 -21.36
C VAL A 175 -9.42 -7.50 -21.18
N ARG A 176 -9.01 -8.13 -22.28
CA ARG A 176 -7.76 -8.88 -22.42
C ARG A 176 -6.56 -8.06 -22.01
N PRO A 177 -5.60 -8.63 -21.24
CA PRO A 177 -4.34 -7.98 -20.99
C PRO A 177 -3.64 -7.62 -22.30
N GLU A 178 -3.37 -6.33 -22.49
CA GLU A 178 -2.61 -5.84 -23.64
C GLU A 178 -1.33 -5.20 -23.13
N THR A 179 -0.20 -5.65 -23.66
CA THR A 179 1.09 -5.00 -23.42
C THR A 179 1.39 -4.04 -24.54
N ALA A 180 1.70 -2.80 -24.15
CA ALA A 180 2.02 -1.74 -25.08
C ALA A 180 3.24 -0.97 -24.61
N MET A 181 3.90 -0.30 -25.55
CA MET A 181 4.89 0.71 -25.22
C MET A 181 4.17 2.01 -24.88
N TYR A 182 4.60 2.63 -23.79
CA TYR A 182 4.08 3.90 -23.32
C TYR A 182 5.22 4.88 -23.17
N LYS A 183 4.96 6.14 -23.51
CA LYS A 183 5.76 7.27 -23.10
C LYS A 183 5.05 7.98 -21.96
N MET A 184 5.60 7.88 -20.75
CA MET A 184 5.12 8.61 -19.58
C MET A 184 5.89 9.91 -19.45
N ARG A 185 5.18 11.02 -19.31
CA ARG A 185 5.74 12.35 -19.11
C ARG A 185 4.99 13.06 -18.01
N PHE A 186 5.71 13.78 -17.16
CA PHE A 186 5.11 14.85 -16.38
C PHE A 186 6.04 16.04 -16.35
N ALA A 187 5.55 17.21 -16.78
CA ALA A 187 6.32 18.45 -16.86
C ALA A 187 5.35 19.63 -16.80
N ASN A 188 5.77 20.74 -16.21
CA ASN A 188 5.00 22.00 -16.18
C ASN A 188 3.55 21.79 -15.68
N GLY A 189 3.37 20.97 -14.63
CA GLY A 189 2.06 20.69 -14.04
C GLY A 189 1.15 19.76 -14.86
N THR A 190 1.60 19.24 -16.00
CA THR A 190 0.83 18.33 -16.86
C THR A 190 1.43 16.94 -16.85
N PHE A 191 0.60 15.93 -16.61
CA PHE A 191 0.89 14.52 -16.81
C PHE A 191 0.38 14.07 -18.17
N GLN A 192 1.17 13.22 -18.82
CA GLN A 192 0.83 12.56 -20.07
C GLN A 192 1.31 11.11 -20.03
N LEU A 193 0.46 10.19 -20.46
CA LEU A 193 0.82 8.80 -20.71
C LEU A 193 0.33 8.46 -22.10
N SER A 194 1.25 8.24 -23.04
CA SER A 194 0.91 8.03 -24.46
C SER A 194 1.33 6.65 -24.91
N GLN A 195 0.40 5.84 -25.42
CA GLN A 195 0.77 4.61 -26.14
C GLN A 195 1.54 4.98 -27.40
N THR A 196 2.71 4.37 -27.58
CA THR A 196 3.58 4.56 -28.75
C THR A 196 3.55 3.36 -29.69
N SER A 197 3.15 2.18 -29.21
CA SER A 197 2.89 1.00 -30.04
C SER A 197 1.88 0.06 -29.40
N THR A 198 0.96 -0.48 -30.20
CA THR A 198 0.02 -1.53 -29.83
C THR A 198 -0.12 -2.54 -30.97
N ASP A 199 -0.50 -3.78 -30.66
CA ASP A 199 -0.73 -4.81 -31.68
C ASP A 199 -1.99 -4.51 -32.51
N SER A 200 -2.95 -3.81 -31.91
CA SER A 200 -4.21 -3.40 -32.54
C SER A 200 -4.09 -2.17 -33.45
N GLY A 201 -2.97 -1.45 -33.39
CA GLY A 201 -2.79 -0.14 -34.04
C GLY A 201 -3.62 0.99 -33.42
N SER A 202 -4.37 0.72 -32.35
CA SER A 202 -5.09 1.74 -31.59
C SER A 202 -4.16 2.36 -30.55
N LEU A 203 -4.01 3.68 -30.55
CA LEU A 203 -3.14 4.41 -29.61
C LEU A 203 -3.97 5.34 -28.73
N CYS A 204 -3.85 5.17 -27.42
CA CYS A 204 -4.47 6.03 -26.43
C CYS A 204 -3.45 6.95 -25.75
N THR A 205 -3.84 8.20 -25.56
CA THR A 205 -3.12 9.21 -24.79
C THR A 205 -3.97 9.69 -23.63
N TYR A 206 -3.42 9.63 -22.43
CA TYR A 206 -3.99 10.18 -21.21
C TYR A 206 -3.30 11.52 -20.93
N THR A 207 -4.06 12.58 -20.65
CA THR A 207 -3.51 13.90 -20.35
C THR A 207 -4.34 14.64 -19.32
N GLY A 208 -3.68 15.23 -18.33
CA GLY A 208 -4.34 15.99 -17.27
C GLY A 208 -3.34 16.67 -16.32
N PRO A 209 -3.80 17.54 -15.42
CA PRO A 209 -2.96 18.00 -14.31
C PRO A 209 -2.49 16.82 -13.46
N TYR A 210 -1.37 17.01 -12.74
CA TYR A 210 -0.90 16.02 -11.76
C TYR A 210 -0.60 16.63 -10.41
N ARG A 211 -0.69 15.78 -9.39
CA ARG A 211 -0.22 16.06 -8.03
C ARG A 211 0.69 14.92 -7.61
N LEU A 212 1.85 15.28 -7.07
CA LEU A 212 2.73 14.32 -6.41
C LEU A 212 2.22 14.10 -5.00
N GLN A 213 2.01 12.85 -4.62
CA GLN A 213 1.52 12.44 -3.31
C GLN A 213 2.45 11.39 -2.74
N SER A 214 3.41 11.84 -1.92
CA SER A 214 4.49 11.03 -1.31
C SER A 214 5.25 10.18 -2.35
N GLU A 215 4.71 9.00 -2.69
CA GLU A 215 5.31 8.00 -3.58
C GLU A 215 4.56 7.83 -4.90
N SER A 216 3.51 8.62 -5.12
CA SER A 216 2.59 8.40 -6.21
C SER A 216 2.27 9.66 -6.99
N ILE A 217 1.80 9.44 -8.21
CA ILE A 217 1.37 10.46 -9.15
C ILE A 217 -0.14 10.31 -9.30
N ALA A 218 -0.88 11.26 -8.75
CA ALA A 218 -2.32 11.39 -8.95
C ALA A 218 -2.58 12.33 -10.13
N SER A 219 -3.48 11.94 -11.04
CA SER A 219 -3.84 12.72 -12.22
C SER A 219 -5.26 12.41 -12.65
N GLU A 220 -6.00 13.42 -13.07
CA GLU A 220 -7.32 13.26 -13.67
C GLU A 220 -7.37 14.09 -14.94
N GLY A 221 -8.10 13.64 -15.96
CA GLY A 221 -8.09 14.35 -17.22
C GLY A 221 -8.79 13.63 -18.37
N THR A 222 -8.28 13.87 -19.57
CA THR A 222 -8.85 13.34 -20.82
C THR A 222 -8.03 12.16 -21.33
N ARG A 223 -8.73 11.11 -21.79
CA ARG A 223 -8.20 10.02 -22.60
C ARG A 223 -8.65 10.21 -24.04
N ILE A 224 -7.71 10.16 -24.98
CA ILE A 224 -7.99 10.19 -26.42
C ILE A 224 -7.42 8.93 -27.03
N CYS A 225 -8.26 8.07 -27.60
CA CYS A 225 -7.84 6.88 -28.33
C CYS A 225 -8.08 7.06 -29.81
N THR A 226 -7.05 6.85 -30.61
CA THR A 226 -7.13 6.86 -32.08
C THR A 226 -7.01 5.42 -32.56
N ASN A 227 -8.04 4.90 -33.23
CA ASN A 227 -7.99 3.56 -33.80
C ASN A 227 -7.15 3.52 -35.09
N ALA A 228 -6.93 2.33 -35.65
CA ALA A 228 -6.15 2.15 -36.89
C ALA A 228 -6.72 2.90 -38.12
N SER A 229 -8.02 3.24 -38.11
CA SER A 229 -8.67 4.04 -39.17
C SER A 229 -8.55 5.56 -38.97
N GLY A 230 -7.89 6.01 -37.88
CA GLY A 230 -7.77 7.42 -37.53
C GLY A 230 -8.96 8.01 -36.78
N THR A 231 -9.98 7.20 -36.48
CA THR A 231 -11.15 7.66 -35.71
C THR A 231 -10.75 7.86 -34.25
N GLN A 232 -11.06 9.04 -33.73
CA GLN A 232 -10.77 9.40 -32.34
C GLN A 232 -11.98 9.19 -31.44
N GLN A 233 -11.74 8.55 -30.30
CA GLN A 233 -12.67 8.45 -29.19
C GLN A 233 -12.09 9.22 -28.00
N ARG A 234 -12.93 10.09 -27.43
CA ARG A 234 -12.56 10.90 -26.27
C ARG A 234 -13.38 10.44 -25.06
N SER A 235 -12.71 10.18 -23.95
CA SER A 235 -13.35 9.97 -22.65
C SER A 235 -12.56 10.66 -21.53
N THR A 236 -13.10 10.63 -20.31
CA THR A 236 -12.41 11.14 -19.13
C THR A 236 -11.82 9.99 -18.33
N TYR A 237 -10.66 10.22 -17.69
CA TYR A 237 -10.10 9.29 -16.73
C TYR A 237 -9.91 9.98 -15.37
N GLN A 238 -10.08 9.19 -14.32
CA GLN A 238 -9.67 9.55 -12.96
C GLN A 238 -8.57 8.56 -12.56
N SER A 239 -7.33 9.01 -12.35
CA SER A 239 -6.29 8.08 -11.91
C SER A 239 -6.40 7.80 -10.42
N GLY A 240 -6.26 6.53 -10.08
CA GLY A 240 -6.21 6.01 -8.72
C GLY A 240 -4.81 6.05 -8.11
N GLN A 241 -3.86 6.78 -8.71
CA GLN A 241 -2.43 6.87 -8.38
C GLN A 241 -1.52 5.91 -9.17
N PHE A 242 -0.43 6.45 -9.73
CA PHE A 242 0.70 5.68 -10.28
C PHE A 242 1.87 5.72 -9.30
N ARG A 243 2.48 4.58 -8.97
CA ARG A 243 3.65 4.46 -8.09
C ARG A 243 4.77 3.66 -8.75
N PHE A 244 5.99 3.98 -8.35
CA PHE A 244 7.18 3.17 -8.63
C PHE A 244 7.64 2.51 -7.34
N ASP A 245 7.78 1.19 -7.35
CA ASP A 245 8.38 0.48 -6.23
C ASP A 245 9.91 0.43 -6.35
N ASN A 246 10.56 -0.14 -5.34
CA ASN A 246 12.02 -0.25 -5.29
C ASN A 246 12.59 -1.21 -6.35
N GLU A 247 11.76 -1.98 -7.05
CA GLU A 247 12.18 -2.86 -8.14
C GLU A 247 12.20 -2.11 -9.49
N ASN A 248 11.90 -0.81 -9.49
CA ASN A 248 11.66 0.02 -10.69
C ASN A 248 10.44 -0.43 -11.49
N PHE A 249 9.49 -1.04 -10.81
CA PHE A 249 8.26 -1.50 -11.42
C PHE A 249 7.17 -0.46 -11.20
N LEU A 250 6.52 -0.04 -12.29
CA LEU A 250 5.38 0.86 -12.22
C LEU A 250 4.14 0.03 -11.92
N SER A 251 3.34 0.54 -11.00
CA SER A 251 1.94 0.14 -10.91
C SER A 251 1.02 1.32 -10.73
N GLY A 252 -0.16 1.26 -11.32
CA GLY A 252 -1.18 2.26 -11.07
C GLY A 252 -2.54 1.82 -11.58
N SER A 253 -3.57 2.54 -11.21
CA SER A 253 -4.92 2.31 -11.72
C SER A 253 -5.51 3.60 -12.27
N VAL A 254 -6.44 3.44 -13.21
CA VAL A 254 -7.29 4.52 -13.70
C VAL A 254 -8.71 4.01 -13.80
N ARG A 255 -9.66 4.89 -13.53
CA ARG A 255 -11.07 4.67 -13.80
C ARG A 255 -11.44 5.38 -15.09
N ILE A 256 -11.91 4.63 -16.08
CA ILE A 256 -12.34 5.13 -17.39
C ILE A 256 -13.76 4.64 -17.62
N ASP A 257 -14.70 5.56 -17.86
CA ASP A 257 -16.10 5.24 -18.14
C ASP A 257 -16.72 4.28 -17.10
N GLY A 258 -16.37 4.48 -15.82
CA GLY A 258 -16.83 3.67 -14.68
C GLY A 258 -16.12 2.33 -14.48
N ARG A 259 -15.09 2.02 -15.28
CA ARG A 259 -14.33 0.76 -15.20
C ARG A 259 -12.91 1.00 -14.68
N ASP A 260 -12.46 0.14 -13.78
CA ASP A 260 -11.08 0.17 -13.30
C ASP A 260 -10.15 -0.58 -14.26
N VAL A 261 -9.02 0.06 -14.54
CA VAL A 261 -7.98 -0.41 -15.44
C VAL A 261 -6.65 -0.27 -14.71
N PHE A 262 -5.87 -1.34 -14.67
CA PHE A 262 -4.62 -1.42 -13.91
C PHE A 262 -3.44 -1.48 -14.87
N PHE A 263 -2.47 -0.60 -14.67
CA PHE A 263 -1.21 -0.59 -15.40
C PHE A 263 -0.14 -1.22 -14.54
N THR A 264 0.64 -2.13 -15.13
CA THR A 264 1.79 -2.75 -14.49
C THR A 264 2.91 -2.95 -15.48
N GLY A 265 4.14 -2.61 -15.13
CA GLY A 265 5.27 -2.95 -15.98
C GLY A 265 6.55 -2.23 -15.62
N PRO A 266 7.70 -2.70 -16.14
CA PRO A 266 8.98 -2.06 -15.92
C PRO A 266 9.19 -0.85 -16.83
N CYS A 267 10.15 -0.01 -16.46
CA CYS A 267 10.70 0.98 -17.35
C CYS A 267 11.60 0.34 -18.41
N LYS A 268 11.70 0.94 -19.60
CA LYS A 268 12.66 0.49 -20.63
C LYS A 268 14.04 1.10 -20.38
N ALA A 269 15.10 0.32 -20.59
CA ALA A 269 16.48 0.78 -20.49
C ALA A 269 16.85 1.83 -21.56
N TRP A 270 17.93 2.58 -21.28
CA TRP A 270 18.57 3.68 -22.04
C TRP A 270 18.15 5.10 -21.70
N ALA A 271 17.20 5.29 -20.79
CA ALA A 271 16.98 6.61 -20.25
C ALA A 271 17.82 6.81 -18.98
N GLN A 272 18.96 7.45 -19.17
CA GLN A 272 19.65 8.06 -18.05
C GLN A 272 18.85 9.30 -17.65
N LEU A 273 18.35 9.32 -16.42
CA LEU A 273 18.04 10.58 -15.76
C LEU A 273 19.36 11.31 -15.52
N GLY A 274 19.45 12.54 -16.01
CA GLY A 274 20.52 13.44 -15.66
C GLY A 274 20.61 13.61 -14.14
N ASN A 275 21.82 13.46 -13.61
CA ASN A 275 22.33 13.91 -12.30
C ASN A 275 21.42 13.79 -11.05
N SER A 276 20.53 12.78 -10.96
CA SER A 276 19.83 12.46 -9.71
C SER A 276 20.16 11.04 -9.27
N PRO A 277 20.73 10.82 -8.07
CA PRO A 277 21.42 9.57 -7.75
C PRO A 277 20.54 8.32 -7.60
N ILE A 278 19.21 8.41 -7.52
CA ILE A 278 18.28 7.29 -7.76
C ILE A 278 16.94 7.91 -8.13
N ALA A 279 16.53 7.76 -9.37
CA ALA A 279 15.21 8.16 -9.82
C ALA A 279 14.54 6.95 -10.47
N PRO A 280 13.20 6.89 -10.53
CA PRO A 280 12.52 5.74 -11.12
C PRO A 280 13.09 5.50 -12.51
N CYS A 281 13.34 4.22 -12.84
CA CYS A 281 13.91 3.83 -14.12
C CYS A 281 15.42 4.09 -14.31
N SER A 282 16.19 4.45 -13.28
CA SER A 282 17.62 4.79 -13.41
C SER A 282 18.59 3.60 -13.39
N LEU A 283 18.13 2.38 -13.08
CA LEU A 283 18.99 1.20 -12.93
C LEU A 283 18.84 0.22 -14.09
N ALA A 284 19.95 -0.40 -14.47
CA ALA A 284 19.98 -1.48 -15.46
C ALA A 284 19.44 -2.83 -14.94
N TRP A 285 19.16 -2.92 -13.64
CA TRP A 285 18.80 -4.15 -12.93
C TRP A 285 17.61 -3.90 -12.01
N TYR A 286 16.84 -4.94 -11.71
CA TYR A 286 15.83 -4.88 -10.66
C TYR A 286 16.47 -4.55 -9.33
N GLY A 287 15.84 -3.66 -8.56
CA GLY A 287 16.28 -3.35 -7.21
C GLY A 287 16.09 -4.52 -6.25
N ALA A 288 16.48 -4.28 -5.00
CA ALA A 288 16.22 -5.18 -3.89
C ALA A 288 14.75 -5.11 -3.49
N GLU A 289 14.24 -6.19 -2.91
CA GLU A 289 12.88 -6.19 -2.37
C GLU A 289 12.72 -5.17 -1.25
N ALA A 290 11.52 -4.62 -1.16
CA ALA A 290 11.17 -3.62 -0.18
C ALA A 290 10.79 -4.29 1.14
N LEU A 291 11.31 -3.78 2.28
CA LEU A 291 10.70 -4.05 3.58
C LEU A 291 9.21 -3.70 3.56
N GLN A 292 8.34 -4.61 3.99
CA GLN A 292 6.90 -4.36 4.01
C GLN A 292 6.50 -3.49 5.21
N PRO A 293 5.77 -2.38 4.99
CA PRO A 293 5.21 -1.60 6.09
C PRO A 293 4.04 -2.35 6.74
N GLY A 294 3.67 -1.90 7.94
CA GLY A 294 2.51 -2.38 8.70
C GLY A 294 2.88 -2.93 10.07
N MET A 295 2.01 -3.79 10.62
CA MET A 295 2.20 -4.38 11.95
C MET A 295 3.13 -5.59 11.93
N TRP A 296 4.01 -5.68 12.91
CA TRP A 296 4.96 -6.76 13.12
C TRP A 296 4.83 -7.29 14.55
N SER A 297 4.98 -8.60 14.70
CA SER A 297 4.86 -9.31 15.97
C SER A 297 6.20 -9.86 16.41
N PHE A 298 6.38 -10.01 17.72
CA PHE A 298 7.41 -10.89 18.27
C PHE A 298 6.93 -12.33 18.12
N ASP A 299 7.69 -13.15 17.39
CA ASP A 299 7.21 -14.50 17.01
C ASP A 299 6.92 -15.37 18.24
N GLY A 300 7.68 -15.18 19.32
CA GLY A 300 7.48 -15.88 20.60
C GLY A 300 6.36 -15.33 21.49
N GLU A 301 5.62 -14.30 21.08
CA GLU A 301 4.48 -13.73 21.83
C GLU A 301 3.13 -13.95 21.12
N LEU A 302 3.08 -14.78 20.07
CA LEU A 302 1.86 -15.07 19.32
C LEU A 302 1.03 -16.18 19.98
N ASP A 303 0.35 -15.86 21.08
CA ASP A 303 -0.49 -16.80 21.86
C ASP A 303 -2.00 -16.50 21.77
N GLY A 304 -2.39 -15.52 20.96
CA GLY A 304 -3.79 -15.06 20.81
C GLY A 304 -4.26 -14.10 21.90
N ARG A 305 -3.37 -13.70 22.83
CA ARG A 305 -3.62 -12.69 23.85
C ARG A 305 -2.90 -11.37 23.50
N PRO A 306 -3.27 -10.25 24.13
CA PRO A 306 -2.53 -9.00 23.95
C PRO A 306 -1.05 -9.16 24.30
N GLY A 307 -0.19 -8.89 23.34
CA GLY A 307 1.27 -8.89 23.51
C GLY A 307 1.86 -7.52 23.18
N ARG A 308 3.17 -7.49 22.97
CA ARG A 308 3.84 -6.33 22.37
C ARG A 308 3.84 -6.46 20.85
N SER A 309 3.88 -5.32 20.17
CA SER A 309 4.01 -5.29 18.71
C SER A 309 4.86 -4.12 18.27
N LEU A 310 5.28 -4.19 17.01
CA LEU A 310 5.94 -3.11 16.31
C LEU A 310 5.04 -2.69 15.16
N GLN A 311 5.05 -1.41 14.82
CA GLN A 311 4.54 -0.94 13.55
C GLN A 311 5.68 -0.23 12.83
N ILE A 312 6.09 -0.88 11.75
CA ILE A 312 7.21 -0.47 10.94
C ILE A 312 6.64 0.25 9.74
N ASP A 313 7.07 1.49 9.54
CA ASP A 313 6.74 2.26 8.37
C ASP A 313 8.00 2.55 7.55
N ARG A 314 7.90 2.28 6.26
CA ARG A 314 8.93 2.54 5.27
C ARG A 314 8.23 3.18 4.09
N LEU A 315 8.61 4.42 3.81
CA LEU A 315 8.23 5.05 2.56
C LEU A 315 9.24 4.65 1.48
N ASP A 316 8.75 4.12 0.36
CA ASP A 316 9.53 3.82 -0.83
C ASP A 316 10.32 5.04 -1.29
N ASN A 317 11.58 4.81 -1.63
CA ASN A 317 12.53 5.84 -2.07
C ASN A 317 12.81 7.00 -1.08
N SER A 318 12.24 7.00 0.14
CA SER A 318 12.50 8.02 1.17
C SER A 318 13.87 7.87 1.83
N GLY A 319 14.41 6.65 1.83
CA GLY A 319 15.61 6.30 2.58
C GLY A 319 15.41 6.27 4.09
N MET A 320 14.18 6.40 4.59
CA MET A 320 13.88 6.49 6.02
C MET A 320 13.02 5.32 6.48
N LEU A 321 13.30 4.85 7.69
CA LEU A 321 12.50 3.87 8.42
C LEU A 321 11.99 4.52 9.69
N VAL A 322 10.70 4.39 9.97
CA VAL A 322 10.09 4.77 11.25
C VAL A 322 9.58 3.50 11.91
N LEU A 323 9.92 3.31 13.18
CA LEU A 323 9.44 2.20 13.99
C LEU A 323 8.67 2.76 15.17
N SER A 324 7.44 2.28 15.35
CA SER A 324 6.66 2.50 16.57
C SER A 324 6.59 1.19 17.34
N TYR A 325 7.00 1.21 18.61
CA TYR A 325 6.82 0.09 19.53
C TYR A 325 5.51 0.32 20.31
N LEU A 326 4.68 -0.72 20.38
CA LEU A 326 3.42 -0.74 21.13
C LEU A 326 3.54 -1.79 22.23
N GLY A 327 3.57 -1.37 23.48
CA GLY A 327 3.76 -2.26 24.61
C GLY A 327 3.43 -1.62 25.96
N TYR A 328 4.07 -2.07 27.02
CA TYR A 328 3.63 -1.77 28.38
C TYR A 328 4.77 -1.21 29.24
N ARG A 329 4.39 -0.39 30.23
CA ARG A 329 5.26 0.07 31.31
C ARG A 329 5.21 -0.89 32.50
N ASN A 330 6.14 -0.73 33.44
CA ASN A 330 6.20 -1.52 34.68
C ASN A 330 4.95 -1.37 35.57
N ASP A 331 4.23 -0.26 35.46
CA ASP A 331 2.96 -0.05 36.16
C ASP A 331 1.76 -0.73 35.48
N GLY A 332 1.98 -1.43 34.36
CA GLY A 332 0.97 -2.11 33.57
C GLY A 332 0.29 -1.23 32.51
N SER A 333 0.51 0.09 32.51
CA SER A 333 -0.10 0.99 31.52
C SER A 333 0.45 0.76 30.10
N SER A 334 -0.39 0.96 29.09
CA SER A 334 0.07 0.95 27.68
C SER A 334 0.92 2.19 27.36
N VAL A 335 1.91 2.00 26.50
CA VAL A 335 2.82 3.02 26.01
C VAL A 335 3.13 2.79 24.54
N PHE A 336 3.26 3.89 23.78
CA PHE A 336 3.94 3.85 22.50
C PHE A 336 5.32 4.50 22.63
N LEU A 337 6.31 3.94 21.93
CA LEU A 337 7.63 4.53 21.77
C LEU A 337 7.91 4.64 20.27
N GLN A 338 8.72 5.61 19.85
CA GLN A 338 9.12 5.72 18.44
C GLN A 338 10.61 5.96 18.26
N GLY A 339 11.14 5.44 17.15
CA GLY A 339 12.47 5.73 16.68
C GLY A 339 12.49 5.79 15.15
N ALA A 340 13.47 6.48 14.59
CA ALA A 340 13.64 6.57 13.15
C ALA A 340 15.12 6.49 12.79
N THR A 341 15.41 5.95 11.60
CA THR A 341 16.76 5.85 11.09
C THR A 341 16.80 5.93 9.57
N TYR A 342 17.96 6.26 9.02
CA TYR A 342 18.18 6.21 7.58
C TYR A 342 18.39 4.75 7.15
N PHE A 343 17.42 4.23 6.41
CA PHE A 343 17.40 2.92 5.78
C PHE A 343 17.60 3.16 4.28
N GLY A 344 18.84 3.06 3.78
CA GLY A 344 19.25 3.42 2.40
C GLY A 344 18.60 2.64 1.24
N GLY A 345 17.35 2.18 1.39
CA GLY A 345 16.47 1.65 0.35
C GLY A 345 16.61 0.15 0.10
N SER A 346 17.79 -0.42 0.37
CA SER A 346 18.08 -1.83 0.13
C SER A 346 18.12 -2.63 1.43
N LEU A 347 17.44 -3.78 1.43
CA LEU A 347 17.66 -4.88 2.39
C LEU A 347 19.04 -5.51 2.13
N ARG A 348 20.14 -4.77 2.30
CA ARG A 348 21.45 -5.39 2.50
C ARG A 348 21.51 -5.80 3.96
N ILE A 349 22.04 -6.99 4.25
CA ILE A 349 22.18 -7.52 5.62
C ILE A 349 22.99 -6.49 6.43
N ASN A 350 22.28 -5.63 7.12
CA ASN A 350 22.80 -4.51 7.91
C ASN A 350 22.04 -4.53 9.23
N THR A 351 22.78 -4.29 10.31
CA THR A 351 22.17 -3.98 11.60
C THR A 351 21.97 -2.47 11.67
N TYR A 352 20.72 -2.04 11.86
CA TYR A 352 20.36 -0.65 12.08
C TYR A 352 20.28 -0.39 13.59
N SER A 353 20.97 0.63 14.07
CA SER A 353 20.93 1.05 15.47
C SER A 353 20.41 2.47 15.58
N PHE A 354 19.45 2.72 16.46
CA PHE A 354 18.89 4.06 16.68
C PHE A 354 18.14 4.15 18.03
N PRO A 355 18.01 5.36 18.59
CA PRO A 355 17.34 5.56 19.88
C PRO A 355 15.82 5.36 19.76
N LEU A 356 15.26 4.66 20.74
CA LEU A 356 13.83 4.51 20.96
C LEU A 356 13.37 5.51 22.04
N LYS A 357 12.41 6.36 21.70
CA LYS A 357 12.00 7.52 22.50
C LYS A 357 10.56 7.42 22.97
N GLU A 358 10.31 7.91 24.18
CA GLU A 358 8.99 8.16 24.74
C GLU A 358 8.64 9.65 24.61
N PHE A 359 7.36 9.94 24.43
CA PHE A 359 6.84 11.30 24.31
C PHE A 359 5.77 11.58 25.37
N ARG A 360 5.52 12.85 25.67
CA ARG A 360 4.45 13.29 26.57
C ARG A 360 3.80 14.62 26.17
N GLY A 361 2.65 14.92 26.75
CA GLY A 361 2.01 16.25 26.71
C GLY A 361 1.35 16.67 25.39
N GLY A 362 1.27 15.78 24.40
CA GLY A 362 0.64 16.09 23.12
C GLY A 362 -0.90 15.95 23.12
N PRO A 363 -1.54 15.92 21.95
CA PRO A 363 -3.00 16.00 21.86
C PRO A 363 -3.71 14.78 22.44
N VAL A 364 -4.74 15.03 23.26
CA VAL A 364 -5.63 14.01 23.81
C VAL A 364 -6.91 13.89 22.96
N ILE A 365 -7.56 12.73 22.97
CA ILE A 365 -8.82 12.56 22.24
C ILE A 365 -9.89 13.52 22.79
N GLY A 366 -10.54 14.29 21.90
CA GLY A 366 -11.54 15.29 22.26
C GLY A 366 -10.97 16.56 22.92
N GLY A 367 -9.66 16.64 23.15
CA GLY A 367 -8.99 17.81 23.73
C GLY A 367 -8.44 18.79 22.70
N PRO A 368 -7.82 19.90 23.17
CA PRO A 368 -7.12 20.82 22.29
C PRO A 368 -5.90 20.15 21.64
N VAL A 369 -5.54 20.63 20.44
CA VAL A 369 -4.30 20.22 19.76
C VAL A 369 -3.13 20.95 20.43
N THR A 370 -2.39 20.24 21.27
CA THR A 370 -1.16 20.75 21.91
C THR A 370 0.05 20.00 21.37
N PRO A 371 1.20 20.68 21.16
CA PRO A 371 2.41 19.96 20.83
C PRO A 371 2.88 19.11 22.00
N GLY A 372 3.33 17.90 21.72
CA GLY A 372 4.04 17.07 22.68
C GLY A 372 5.53 17.41 22.73
N GLU A 373 6.22 16.73 23.64
CA GLU A 373 7.68 16.80 23.79
C GLU A 373 8.27 15.40 24.00
N GLU A 374 9.57 15.28 23.76
CA GLU A 374 10.33 14.08 24.15
C GLU A 374 10.34 13.99 25.68
N ALA A 375 9.83 12.88 26.21
CA ALA A 375 9.82 12.60 27.65
C ALA A 375 11.12 11.95 28.09
N ALA A 376 11.59 10.96 27.32
CA ALA A 376 12.79 10.18 27.61
C ALA A 376 13.31 9.45 26.36
N THR A 377 14.61 9.16 26.35
CA THR A 377 15.19 8.13 25.47
C THR A 377 15.32 6.84 26.29
N VAL A 378 14.61 5.78 25.87
CA VAL A 378 14.56 4.47 26.57
C VAL A 378 15.87 3.69 26.36
N GLY A 379 16.51 3.88 25.22
CA GLY A 379 17.77 3.26 24.85
C GLY A 379 17.85 3.01 23.34
N ASP A 380 18.99 2.49 22.89
CA ASP A 380 19.16 2.12 21.48
C ASP A 380 18.57 0.74 21.20
N ILE A 381 17.83 0.66 20.08
CA ILE A 381 17.40 -0.62 19.52
C ILE A 381 18.35 -1.04 18.40
N GLN A 382 18.48 -2.36 18.20
CA GLN A 382 19.16 -2.92 17.04
C GLN A 382 18.18 -3.73 16.21
N LEU A 383 18.19 -3.53 14.90
CA LEU A 383 17.28 -4.17 13.97
C LEU A 383 18.06 -4.76 12.81
N ALA A 384 17.86 -6.05 12.52
CA ALA A 384 18.48 -6.73 11.40
C ALA A 384 17.40 -7.48 10.61
N PHE A 385 17.23 -7.16 9.34
CA PHE A 385 16.27 -7.84 8.47
C PHE A 385 16.98 -8.91 7.64
N ASP A 386 16.37 -10.09 7.57
CA ASP A 386 16.77 -11.16 6.66
C ASP A 386 15.79 -11.33 5.49
N SER A 387 14.61 -10.72 5.58
CA SER A 387 13.64 -10.63 4.50
C SER A 387 12.80 -9.36 4.59
N PRO A 388 12.01 -9.02 3.55
CA PRO A 388 10.95 -8.02 3.60
C PRO A 388 9.92 -8.17 4.73
N THR A 389 9.81 -9.35 5.31
CA THR A 389 8.71 -9.73 6.22
C THR A 389 9.21 -10.38 7.51
N SER A 390 10.52 -10.50 7.71
CA SER A 390 11.12 -11.10 8.91
C SER A 390 12.46 -10.45 9.24
N GLY A 391 12.81 -10.52 10.53
CA GLY A 391 14.07 -10.05 11.04
C GLY A 391 14.25 -10.37 12.51
N THR A 392 15.26 -9.73 13.09
CA THR A 392 15.58 -9.81 14.52
C THR A 392 15.65 -8.39 15.06
N ILE A 393 15.07 -8.18 16.24
CA ILE A 393 15.18 -6.93 17.00
C ILE A 393 15.82 -7.19 18.36
N THR A 394 16.69 -6.29 18.80
CA THR A 394 17.20 -6.22 20.17
C THR A 394 16.64 -4.95 20.79
N LEU A 395 15.76 -5.10 21.78
CA LEU A 395 15.27 -3.98 22.59
C LEU A 395 16.28 -3.65 23.71
N PRO A 396 16.22 -2.44 24.30
CA PRO A 396 17.16 -2.05 25.35
C PRO A 396 17.08 -3.03 26.54
N GLY A 397 18.20 -3.64 26.90
CA GLY A 397 18.27 -4.59 28.01
C GLY A 397 17.68 -5.99 27.72
N GLU A 398 17.29 -6.30 26.48
CA GLU A 398 16.81 -7.62 26.09
C GLU A 398 17.81 -8.38 25.20
N ALA A 399 17.68 -9.70 25.17
CA ALA A 399 18.33 -10.52 24.15
C ALA A 399 17.67 -10.29 22.77
N PRO A 400 18.36 -10.58 21.65
CA PRO A 400 17.75 -10.49 20.32
C PRO A 400 16.53 -11.42 20.18
N ARG A 401 15.47 -10.95 19.54
CA ARG A 401 14.20 -11.68 19.36
C ARG A 401 13.76 -11.66 17.91
N ARG A 402 13.18 -12.77 17.45
CA ARG A 402 12.61 -12.87 16.11
C ARG A 402 11.33 -12.06 16.01
N ILE A 403 11.22 -11.34 14.90
CA ILE A 403 10.03 -10.58 14.53
C ILE A 403 9.64 -10.89 13.10
N SER A 404 8.33 -10.88 12.87
CA SER A 404 7.75 -11.11 11.55
C SER A 404 6.59 -10.16 11.30
N ARG A 405 6.34 -9.85 10.03
CA ARG A 405 5.15 -9.11 9.60
C ARG A 405 3.91 -9.86 10.10
N TYR A 406 3.18 -9.26 11.04
CA TYR A 406 2.04 -9.88 11.70
C TYR A 406 0.96 -10.17 10.66
N ARG A 407 0.36 -11.37 10.70
CA ARG A 407 -0.63 -11.82 9.73
C ARG A 407 -1.96 -12.10 10.41
N TYR A 408 -3.03 -11.54 9.86
CA TYR A 408 -4.39 -11.71 10.35
C TYR A 408 -5.39 -12.05 9.23
N GLU A 409 -4.95 -12.16 7.97
CA GLU A 409 -5.73 -12.70 6.87
C GLU A 409 -5.05 -13.93 6.23
N ASP A 410 -5.85 -14.89 5.77
CA ASP A 410 -5.40 -16.02 4.95
C ASP A 410 -5.95 -15.87 3.54
N HIS A 411 -5.05 -15.79 2.56
CA HIS A 411 -5.37 -15.62 1.15
C HIS A 411 -4.80 -16.75 0.28
N THR A 412 -4.53 -17.93 0.88
CA THR A 412 -4.04 -19.15 0.18
C THR A 412 -4.84 -19.49 -1.04
N VAL A 413 -6.17 -19.40 -0.93
CA VAL A 413 -7.09 -19.75 -2.00
C VAL A 413 -6.87 -18.93 -3.29
N ARG A 414 -6.30 -17.72 -3.19
CA ARG A 414 -5.96 -16.88 -4.36
C ARG A 414 -4.84 -17.46 -5.21
N PHE A 415 -4.00 -18.30 -4.61
CA PHE A 415 -2.90 -18.99 -5.28
C PHE A 415 -3.32 -20.32 -5.89
N ASP A 416 -4.56 -20.77 -5.73
CA ASP A 416 -5.09 -21.90 -6.48
C ASP A 416 -5.86 -21.39 -7.69
N LYS A 417 -5.11 -20.90 -8.69
CA LYS A 417 -5.64 -20.21 -9.87
C LYS A 417 -4.71 -20.40 -11.07
N ALA A 418 -5.26 -20.19 -12.26
CA ALA A 418 -4.46 -19.97 -13.46
C ALA A 418 -4.42 -18.47 -13.77
N PHE A 419 -3.30 -18.03 -14.31
CA PHE A 419 -3.00 -16.63 -14.60
C PHE A 419 -2.40 -16.48 -16.00
N GLU A 420 -2.64 -15.33 -16.62
CA GLU A 420 -2.09 -14.94 -17.91
C GLU A 420 -1.53 -13.53 -17.81
N GLY A 421 -0.32 -13.34 -18.32
CA GLY A 421 0.38 -12.07 -18.20
C GLY A 421 1.74 -12.10 -18.85
N TYR A 422 2.70 -11.43 -18.22
CA TYR A 422 4.03 -11.21 -18.77
C TYR A 422 5.11 -11.52 -17.73
N GLY A 423 6.13 -12.24 -18.17
CA GLY A 423 7.37 -12.47 -17.43
C GLY A 423 8.48 -11.56 -17.97
N TYR A 424 9.13 -10.84 -17.07
CA TYR A 424 10.18 -9.88 -17.37
C TYR A 424 11.52 -10.41 -16.82
N PRO A 425 12.30 -11.15 -17.65
CA PRO A 425 13.51 -11.82 -17.19
C PRO A 425 14.65 -10.85 -16.86
N LEU A 426 14.59 -9.62 -17.39
CA LEU A 426 15.55 -8.55 -17.16
C LEU A 426 14.77 -7.24 -17.14
N ALA A 427 15.19 -6.29 -16.29
CA ALA A 427 14.58 -4.96 -16.21
C ALA A 427 14.57 -4.21 -17.56
N GLN A 428 15.45 -4.61 -18.48
CA GLN A 428 15.68 -3.94 -19.77
C GLN A 428 15.02 -4.66 -20.96
N ALA A 429 14.53 -5.88 -20.76
CA ALA A 429 14.01 -6.70 -21.86
C ALA A 429 12.48 -6.56 -21.94
N PRO A 430 11.90 -6.65 -23.16
CA PRO A 430 10.46 -6.77 -23.26
C PRO A 430 9.99 -8.00 -22.49
N GLY A 431 8.90 -7.85 -21.76
CA GLY A 431 8.22 -8.98 -21.12
C GLY A 431 7.74 -9.98 -22.18
N ASN A 432 7.88 -11.25 -21.86
CA ASN A 432 7.37 -12.34 -22.68
C ASN A 432 6.00 -12.77 -22.16
N PRO A 433 4.98 -12.95 -23.02
CA PRO A 433 3.71 -13.51 -22.60
C PRO A 433 3.91 -14.85 -21.91
N ILE A 434 3.30 -15.00 -20.74
CA ILE A 434 3.40 -16.18 -19.88
C ILE A 434 2.01 -16.57 -19.39
N SER A 435 1.70 -17.86 -19.51
CA SER A 435 0.56 -18.48 -18.82
C SER A 435 1.08 -19.27 -17.63
N ILE A 436 0.39 -19.20 -16.50
CA ILE A 436 0.81 -19.75 -15.23
C ILE A 436 -0.35 -20.55 -14.64
N ASP A 437 -0.11 -21.79 -14.25
CA ASP A 437 -1.00 -22.60 -13.43
C ASP A 437 -0.37 -22.74 -12.04
N LEU A 438 -0.99 -22.14 -11.02
CA LEU A 438 -0.46 -22.05 -9.68
C LEU A 438 -1.34 -22.81 -8.67
N VAL A 439 -0.70 -23.54 -7.76
CA VAL A 439 -1.33 -24.15 -6.58
C VAL A 439 -0.41 -23.97 -5.38
N ALA A 440 -0.92 -23.34 -4.32
CA ALA A 440 -0.29 -23.35 -3.01
C ALA A 440 -1.28 -23.93 -1.99
N ARG A 441 -1.07 -25.19 -1.58
CA ARG A 441 -1.97 -25.89 -0.67
C ARG A 441 -1.21 -26.87 0.22
N ALA A 442 -1.56 -26.93 1.50
CA ALA A 442 -1.00 -27.88 2.46
C ALA A 442 0.55 -27.91 2.49
N GLY A 443 1.17 -26.72 2.41
CA GLY A 443 2.63 -26.57 2.42
C GLY A 443 3.34 -26.91 1.10
N VAL A 444 2.59 -27.37 0.08
CA VAL A 444 3.13 -27.68 -1.25
C VAL A 444 2.90 -26.51 -2.20
N PHE A 445 3.98 -26.08 -2.85
CA PHE A 445 3.94 -25.11 -3.95
C PHE A 445 4.14 -25.82 -5.29
N ARG A 446 3.20 -25.59 -6.21
CA ARG A 446 3.28 -25.98 -7.62
C ARG A 446 3.01 -24.75 -8.47
N MET A 447 3.91 -24.48 -9.41
CA MET A 447 3.64 -23.52 -10.49
C MET A 447 4.11 -24.12 -11.80
N ASP A 448 3.24 -24.20 -12.79
CA ASP A 448 3.59 -24.56 -14.16
C ASP A 448 3.48 -23.31 -15.02
N SER A 449 4.55 -22.96 -15.73
CA SER A 449 4.57 -21.79 -16.59
C SER A 449 4.88 -22.16 -18.03
N TYR A 450 4.24 -21.44 -18.95
CA TYR A 450 4.48 -21.56 -20.38
C TYR A 450 4.67 -20.18 -20.97
N GLU A 451 5.83 -19.97 -21.60
CA GLU A 451 6.25 -18.67 -22.12
C GLU A 451 6.34 -18.70 -23.64
N THR A 452 5.87 -17.63 -24.27
CA THR A 452 5.96 -17.42 -25.72
C THR A 452 6.79 -16.16 -26.00
N PRO A 453 7.56 -16.09 -27.10
CA PRO A 453 7.66 -17.05 -28.20
C PRO A 453 8.72 -18.15 -27.99
N THR A 454 9.38 -18.21 -26.83
CA THR A 454 10.46 -19.17 -26.56
C THR A 454 9.97 -20.63 -26.42
N TYR A 455 8.65 -20.83 -26.32
CA TYR A 455 7.99 -22.12 -26.09
C TYR A 455 8.53 -22.85 -24.85
N ARG A 456 9.07 -22.08 -23.91
CA ARG A 456 9.71 -22.57 -22.70
C ARG A 456 8.65 -23.01 -21.71
N ARG A 457 8.67 -24.30 -21.35
CA ARG A 457 7.79 -24.87 -20.31
C ARG A 457 8.61 -25.03 -19.05
N CYS A 458 8.21 -24.39 -17.95
CA CYS A 458 8.88 -24.56 -16.67
C CYS A 458 7.92 -25.09 -15.61
N GLN A 459 8.42 -25.99 -14.79
CA GLN A 459 7.73 -26.58 -13.65
C GLN A 459 8.48 -26.19 -12.39
N TYR A 460 7.83 -25.47 -11.51
CA TYR A 460 8.33 -25.09 -10.19
C TYR A 460 7.63 -25.99 -9.17
N ARG A 461 8.43 -26.68 -8.36
CA ARG A 461 7.98 -27.60 -7.32
C ARG A 461 8.73 -27.29 -6.05
N GLY A 462 8.02 -27.24 -4.93
CA GLY A 462 8.66 -26.88 -3.67
C GLY A 462 7.70 -26.75 -2.52
N THR A 463 8.16 -26.02 -1.51
CA THR A 463 7.35 -25.63 -0.36
C THR A 463 7.13 -24.14 -0.37
N TYR A 464 6.10 -23.70 0.35
CA TYR A 464 5.88 -22.28 0.59
C TYR A 464 5.71 -22.00 2.08
N GLN A 465 6.03 -20.76 2.43
CA GLN A 465 5.69 -20.15 3.70
C GLN A 465 4.85 -18.90 3.44
N TRP A 466 3.85 -18.67 4.29
CA TRP A 466 3.12 -17.42 4.26
C TRP A 466 4.00 -16.31 4.82
N THR A 467 4.14 -15.24 4.06
CA THR A 467 5.00 -14.12 4.44
C THR A 467 4.34 -12.80 4.04
N GLY A 468 4.04 -11.98 5.04
CA GLY A 468 3.43 -10.65 4.82
C GLY A 468 2.17 -10.72 3.96
N GLU A 469 2.12 -9.92 2.91
CA GLU A 469 1.00 -9.85 1.96
C GLU A 469 0.81 -11.07 1.04
N GLY A 470 1.72 -12.06 1.06
CA GLY A 470 1.67 -13.18 0.13
C GLY A 470 2.39 -14.42 0.64
N LEU A 471 3.14 -15.08 -0.24
CA LEU A 471 3.95 -16.24 0.11
C LEU A 471 5.38 -16.12 -0.41
N ALA A 472 6.29 -16.73 0.33
CA ALA A 472 7.65 -17.05 -0.11
C ALA A 472 7.69 -18.55 -0.45
N THR A 473 8.43 -18.91 -1.49
CA THR A 473 8.53 -20.29 -1.97
C THR A 473 9.97 -20.61 -2.32
N GLU A 474 10.34 -21.87 -2.17
CA GLU A 474 11.65 -22.39 -2.56
C GLU A 474 11.53 -23.84 -3.02
N GLY A 475 12.44 -24.28 -3.89
CA GLY A 475 12.49 -25.65 -4.37
C GLY A 475 13.22 -25.80 -5.68
N THR A 476 12.71 -26.67 -6.56
CA THR A 476 13.31 -26.97 -7.86
C THR A 476 12.47 -26.44 -9.01
N ARG A 477 13.15 -25.91 -10.02
CA ARG A 477 12.59 -25.46 -11.29
C ARG A 477 13.16 -26.32 -12.40
N SER A 478 12.30 -27.00 -13.14
CA SER A 478 12.67 -27.78 -14.32
C SER A 478 12.10 -27.13 -15.58
N CYS A 479 12.94 -26.72 -16.52
CA CYS A 479 12.52 -26.08 -17.75
C CYS A 479 12.89 -26.90 -18.98
N ALA A 480 11.92 -27.10 -19.88
CA ALA A 480 12.13 -27.71 -21.18
C ALA A 480 12.14 -26.64 -22.28
N VAL A 481 13.20 -26.64 -23.09
CA VAL A 481 13.32 -25.84 -24.33
C VAL A 481 13.90 -26.75 -25.42
N SER A 482 13.18 -26.93 -26.52
CA SER A 482 13.66 -27.61 -27.74
C SER A 482 14.40 -28.94 -27.51
N GLY A 483 13.89 -29.80 -26.63
CA GLY A 483 14.44 -31.13 -26.36
C GLY A 483 15.52 -31.22 -25.27
N SER A 484 15.95 -30.09 -24.68
CA SER A 484 16.80 -30.05 -23.49
C SER A 484 15.98 -29.70 -22.25
N THR A 485 16.29 -30.35 -21.12
CA THR A 485 15.70 -30.04 -19.81
C THR A 485 16.80 -29.56 -18.86
N THR A 486 16.64 -28.36 -18.31
CA THR A 486 17.49 -27.86 -17.23
C THR A 486 16.74 -27.95 -15.91
N THR A 487 17.42 -28.30 -14.83
CA THR A 487 16.86 -28.25 -13.47
C THR A 487 17.79 -27.45 -12.57
N THR A 488 17.25 -26.43 -11.90
CA THR A 488 17.97 -25.57 -10.97
C THR A 488 17.14 -25.38 -9.71
N GLY A 489 17.79 -25.02 -8.60
CA GLY A 489 17.06 -24.53 -7.45
C GLY A 489 16.49 -23.13 -7.72
N TYR A 490 15.45 -22.76 -6.98
CA TYR A 490 14.87 -21.44 -7.04
C TYR A 490 14.36 -21.00 -5.67
N SER A 491 14.24 -19.69 -5.52
CA SER A 491 13.42 -19.04 -4.49
C SER A 491 12.49 -18.03 -5.16
N GLY A 492 11.39 -17.69 -4.52
CA GLY A 492 10.46 -16.71 -5.06
C GLY A 492 9.54 -16.11 -4.01
N ARG A 493 8.98 -14.94 -4.34
CA ARG A 493 7.91 -14.29 -3.58
C ARG A 493 6.77 -13.93 -4.49
N LEU A 494 5.55 -14.18 -4.03
CA LEU A 494 4.34 -14.03 -4.82
C LEU A 494 3.23 -13.40 -3.96
N ALA A 495 2.49 -12.48 -4.56
CA ALA A 495 1.30 -11.87 -3.97
C ALA A 495 0.18 -11.81 -5.01
N VAL A 496 -1.06 -12.05 -4.58
CA VAL A 496 -2.25 -11.86 -5.41
C VAL A 496 -3.15 -10.86 -4.68
N ASP A 497 -3.29 -9.67 -5.27
CA ASP A 497 -4.13 -8.63 -4.68
C ASP A 497 -5.62 -8.96 -4.77
N GLU A 498 -6.46 -8.10 -4.18
CA GLU A 498 -7.91 -8.28 -4.16
C GLU A 498 -8.58 -8.16 -5.55
N ASN A 499 -7.87 -7.66 -6.55
CA ASN A 499 -8.32 -7.58 -7.94
C ASN A 499 -7.82 -8.76 -8.76
N GLY A 500 -7.10 -9.70 -8.16
CA GLY A 500 -6.59 -10.90 -8.83
C GLY A 500 -5.39 -10.62 -9.73
N LEU A 501 -4.68 -9.53 -9.46
CA LEU A 501 -3.38 -9.25 -10.06
C LEU A 501 -2.30 -10.03 -9.28
N LEU A 502 -1.72 -11.02 -9.93
CA LEU A 502 -0.54 -11.71 -9.48
C LEU A 502 0.70 -10.84 -9.72
N ARG A 503 1.51 -10.66 -8.69
CA ARG A 503 2.90 -10.21 -8.79
C ARG A 503 3.82 -11.29 -8.24
N ALA A 504 4.88 -11.60 -8.97
CA ALA A 504 5.90 -12.51 -8.47
C ALA A 504 7.31 -12.04 -8.82
N ARG A 505 8.25 -12.32 -7.91
CA ARG A 505 9.69 -12.23 -8.13
C ARG A 505 10.27 -13.62 -7.94
N MET A 506 10.84 -14.19 -9.01
CA MET A 506 11.43 -15.53 -9.01
C MET A 506 12.95 -15.43 -9.23
N THR A 507 13.74 -16.04 -8.37
CA THR A 507 15.21 -16.06 -8.43
C THR A 507 15.72 -17.48 -8.60
N GLU A 508 16.59 -17.71 -9.56
CA GLU A 508 17.18 -19.02 -9.86
C GLU A 508 18.57 -19.14 -9.23
N ASP A 509 18.91 -20.33 -8.71
CA ASP A 509 20.24 -20.60 -8.17
C ASP A 509 21.30 -20.50 -9.27
N GLY A 510 22.29 -19.62 -9.07
CA GLY A 510 23.32 -19.31 -10.05
C GLY A 510 22.93 -18.27 -11.12
N GLY A 511 21.67 -17.81 -11.14
CA GLY A 511 21.21 -16.70 -11.98
C GLY A 511 21.54 -15.34 -11.35
N ARG A 512 22.00 -14.36 -12.15
CA ARG A 512 22.31 -13.01 -11.65
C ARG A 512 21.09 -12.08 -11.53
N SER A 513 19.94 -12.42 -12.12
CA SER A 513 18.78 -11.53 -12.13
C SER A 513 17.47 -12.29 -11.89
N PRO A 514 16.58 -11.76 -11.05
CA PRO A 514 15.27 -12.33 -10.84
C PRO A 514 14.38 -12.09 -12.07
N VAL A 515 13.41 -12.96 -12.28
CA VAL A 515 12.31 -12.75 -13.22
C VAL A 515 11.16 -12.14 -12.45
N LEU A 516 10.71 -10.96 -12.88
CA LEU A 516 9.46 -10.38 -12.39
C LEU A 516 8.30 -10.89 -13.24
N ILE A 517 7.15 -11.12 -12.63
CA ILE A 517 5.95 -11.59 -13.30
C ILE A 517 4.80 -10.71 -12.87
N THR A 518 4.01 -10.25 -13.84
CA THR A 518 2.67 -9.73 -13.58
C THR A 518 1.64 -10.42 -14.43
N ALA A 519 0.55 -10.83 -13.82
CA ALA A 519 -0.49 -11.57 -14.51
C ALA A 519 -1.87 -11.31 -13.91
N GLY A 520 -2.90 -11.29 -14.76
CA GLY A 520 -4.28 -11.39 -14.33
C GLY A 520 -4.72 -12.86 -14.30
N CYS A 521 -5.94 -13.13 -13.88
CA CYS A 521 -6.48 -14.48 -13.95
C CYS A 521 -6.62 -14.97 -15.41
N SER A 522 -6.55 -16.29 -15.61
CA SER A 522 -6.76 -16.90 -16.92
C SER A 522 -8.15 -16.56 -17.48
N ASN A 523 -8.30 -16.54 -18.80
CA ASN A 523 -9.44 -16.03 -19.58
C ASN A 523 -9.35 -14.54 -19.87
N ASP A 524 -8.13 -14.03 -20.06
CA ASP A 524 -7.96 -12.66 -20.54
C ASP A 524 -8.62 -11.60 -19.65
N ARG A 525 -8.69 -11.78 -18.32
CA ARG A 525 -9.22 -10.76 -17.40
C ARG A 525 -8.77 -10.94 -15.96
N LEU A 526 -8.92 -9.88 -15.17
CA LEU A 526 -8.81 -9.96 -13.71
C LEU A 526 -9.91 -10.84 -13.09
N CYS A 527 -9.58 -11.54 -12.00
CA CYS A 527 -10.59 -12.24 -11.21
C CYS A 527 -11.48 -11.22 -10.50
N THR A 528 -12.75 -11.56 -10.37
CA THR A 528 -13.63 -10.92 -9.39
C THR A 528 -13.21 -11.30 -7.97
N ARG A 529 -13.55 -10.46 -6.99
CA ARG A 529 -13.33 -10.78 -5.57
C ARG A 529 -13.95 -12.12 -5.17
N GLU A 530 -15.10 -12.49 -5.73
CA GLU A 530 -15.80 -13.75 -5.45
C GLU A 530 -15.04 -14.97 -5.98
N GLU A 531 -14.48 -14.87 -7.19
CA GLU A 531 -13.64 -15.91 -7.79
C GLU A 531 -12.35 -16.14 -6.98
N LEU A 532 -11.80 -15.09 -6.39
CA LEU A 532 -10.61 -15.18 -5.55
C LEU A 532 -10.84 -15.90 -4.23
N GLN A 533 -12.08 -15.94 -3.72
CA GLN A 533 -12.41 -16.58 -2.45
C GLN A 533 -12.72 -18.07 -2.57
N ARG A 534 -12.77 -18.61 -3.78
CA ARG A 534 -13.08 -20.03 -4.03
C ARG A 534 -11.85 -20.72 -4.61
N PRO A 535 -11.54 -21.97 -4.26
CA PRO A 535 -10.57 -22.74 -5.02
C PRO A 535 -11.06 -22.91 -6.47
N ARG A 536 -10.15 -23.29 -7.37
CA ARG A 536 -10.52 -23.61 -8.76
C ARG A 536 -11.52 -24.75 -8.86
#